data_AF-A0A3P8SA25-F1
#
_entry.id   AF-A0A3P8SA25-F1
#
_cell.length_a   1.000
_cell.length_b   1.000
_cell.length_c   1.000
_cell.angle_alpha   90.00
_cell.angle_beta   90.00
_cell.angle_gamma   90.00
#
_symmetry.space_group_name_H-M   'P 1'
#
loop_
_entity.id
_entity.type
_entity.pdbx_description
1 polymer ?
#
loop_
_entity_poly.entity_id
_entity_poly.type
_entity_poly.pdbx_seq_one_letter_code
_entity_poly.pdbx_strand_id
1 'polypeptide(L)' 'NPIKRLVYAQRALLLLEEYRAKLNHVEDRQLRHSIQRVIDIFQSNLFQALIGTITSLSPEPHDLEAE' A
#
# COMPACT_ATOMS: atom_id res chain seq x y z
N ASN A 1 -1.09 12.77 9.17
CA ASN A 1 -0.75 13.21 7.80
C ASN A 1 -1.10 12.09 6.81
N PRO A 2 -2.16 12.27 6.01
CA PRO A 2 -2.67 11.26 5.07
C PRO A 2 -1.71 10.95 3.91
N ILE A 3 -0.87 11.92 3.49
CA ILE A 3 0.19 11.70 2.49
C ILE A 3 1.22 10.68 3.00
N LYS A 4 1.63 10.79 4.27
CA LYS A 4 2.55 9.80 4.87
C LYS A 4 1.96 8.39 4.86
N ARG A 5 0.65 8.24 5.10
CA ARG A 5 -0.03 6.92 5.09
C ARG A 5 -0.02 6.28 3.70
N LEU A 6 -0.22 7.07 2.64
CA LEU A 6 -0.15 6.59 1.26
C LEU A 6 1.27 6.10 0.91
N VAL A 7 2.28 6.89 1.28
CA VAL A 7 3.70 6.52 1.05
C VAL A 7 4.06 5.23 1.79
N TYR A 8 3.59 5.06 3.03
CA TYR A 8 3.82 3.81 3.77
C TYR A 8 3.11 2.61 3.15
N ALA A 9 1.88 2.78 2.67
CA ALA A 9 1.13 1.71 2.01
C ALA A 9 1.80 1.27 0.70
N GLN A 10 2.23 2.22 -0.13
CA GLN A 10 2.97 1.91 -1.37
C GLN A 10 4.31 1.24 -1.07
N ARG A 11 5.05 1.72 -0.07
CA ARG A 11 6.34 1.13 0.32
C ARG A 11 6.18 -0.28 0.89
N ALA A 12 5.13 -0.53 1.68
CA ALA A 12 4.83 -1.86 2.19
C ALA A 12 4.49 -2.83 1.05
N LEU A 13 3.74 -2.39 0.04
CA LEU A 13 3.41 -3.18 -1.15
C LEU A 13 4.67 -3.61 -1.92
N LEU A 14 5.58 -2.66 -2.17
CA LEU A 14 6.84 -2.92 -2.87
C LEU A 14 7.70 -3.97 -2.15
N LEU A 15 7.83 -3.86 -0.82
CA LEU A 15 8.57 -4.82 -0.01
C LEU A 15 7.92 -6.22 -0.04
N LEU A 16 6.58 -6.29 -0.11
CA LEU A 16 5.84 -7.55 -0.23
C LEU A 16 6.09 -8.22 -1.58
N GLU A 17 6.10 -7.44 -2.66
CA GLU A 17 6.43 -7.92 -4.02
C GLU A 17 7.86 -8.44 -4.11
N GLU A 18 8.83 -7.70 -3.56
CA GLU A 18 10.23 -8.12 -3.48
C GLU A 18 10.41 -9.41 -2.67
N TYR A 19 9.73 -9.51 -1.52
CA TYR A 19 9.78 -10.72 -0.69
C TYR A 19 9.19 -11.92 -1.43
N ARG A 20 8.03 -11.74 -2.09
CA ARG A 20 7.39 -12.76 -2.91
C ARG A 20 8.30 -13.25 -4.03
N ALA A 21 9.03 -12.35 -4.70
CA ALA A 21 9.97 -12.71 -5.77
C ALA A 21 11.17 -13.54 -5.29
N LYS A 22 11.52 -13.43 -4.00
CA LYS A 22 12.58 -14.24 -3.38
C LYS A 22 12.11 -15.65 -2.99
N LEU A 23 10.80 -15.90 -2.96
CA LEU A 23 10.20 -17.22 -2.67
C LEU A 23 10.22 -18.13 -3.91
N ASN A 24 11.38 -18.73 -4.14
CA ASN A 24 11.64 -19.61 -5.28
C ASN A 24 11.57 -21.11 -4.93
N HIS A 25 11.47 -21.47 -3.65
CA HIS A 25 11.38 -22.86 -3.23
C HIS A 25 9.99 -23.45 -3.50
N VAL A 26 9.93 -24.75 -3.82
CA VAL A 26 8.65 -25.44 -4.11
C VAL A 26 7.73 -25.44 -2.89
N GLU A 27 8.30 -25.51 -1.69
CA GLU A 27 7.58 -25.48 -0.41
C GLU A 27 6.92 -24.12 -0.13
N ASP A 28 7.47 -23.03 -0.69
CA ASP A 28 6.93 -21.68 -0.52
C ASP A 28 5.74 -21.40 -1.44
N ARG A 29 5.32 -22.34 -2.29
CA ARG A 29 4.29 -22.11 -3.30
C ARG A 29 2.98 -21.59 -2.67
N GLN A 30 2.60 -22.13 -1.52
CA GLN A 30 1.40 -21.71 -0.80
C GLN A 30 1.55 -20.33 -0.16
N LEU A 31 2.72 -20.04 0.43
CA LEU A 31 3.05 -18.71 0.95
C LEU A 31 3.05 -17.65 -0.17
N ARG A 32 3.66 -17.96 -1.32
CA ARG A 32 3.68 -17.09 -2.51
C ARG A 32 2.28 -16.77 -3.02
N HIS A 33 1.36 -17.75 -2.98
CA HIS A 33 -0.05 -17.53 -3.34
C HIS A 33 -0.77 -16.65 -2.32
N SER A 34 -0.55 -16.88 -1.02
CA SER A 34 -1.14 -16.05 0.04
C SER A 34 -0.68 -14.58 -0.07
N ILE A 35 0.61 -14.36 -0.32
CA ILE A 35 1.16 -13.01 -0.52
C ILE A 35 0.60 -12.36 -1.78
N GLN A 36 0.45 -13.11 -2.88
CA GLN A 36 -0.17 -12.57 -4.11
C GLN A 36 -1.58 -12.05 -3.84
N ARG A 37 -2.42 -12.80 -3.10
CA ARG A 37 -3.77 -12.33 -2.78
C ARG A 37 -3.76 -11.04 -1.97
N VAL A 38 -2.82 -10.88 -1.05
CA VAL A 38 -2.66 -9.63 -0.28
C VAL A 38 -2.28 -8.47 -1.20
N ILE A 39 -1.35 -8.69 -2.14
CA ILE A 39 -0.98 -7.71 -3.17
C ILE A 39 -2.21 -7.32 -4.01
N ASP A 40 -2.98 -8.29 -4.48
CA ASP A 40 -4.17 -8.06 -5.31
C ASP A 40 -5.24 -7.26 -4.56
N ILE A 41 -5.45 -7.54 -3.27
CA ILE A 41 -6.35 -6.77 -2.40
C ILE A 41 -5.86 -5.33 -2.26
N PHE A 42 -4.57 -5.13 -2.01
CA PHE A 42 -3.96 -3.81 -1.89
C PHE A 42 -4.04 -3.02 -3.19
N GLN A 43 -3.89 -3.67 -4.34
CA GLN A 43 -3.98 -3.04 -5.67
C GLN A 43 -5.43 -2.86 -6.15
N SER A 44 -6.41 -3.47 -5.48
CA SER A 44 -7.81 -3.35 -5.88
C SER A 44 -8.29 -1.89 -5.86
N ASN A 45 -9.08 -1.51 -6.88
CA ASN A 45 -9.61 -0.15 -7.01
C ASN A 45 -10.43 0.29 -5.78
N LEU A 46 -11.10 -0.65 -5.12
CA LEU A 46 -11.83 -0.38 -3.88
C LEU A 46 -10.87 0.00 -2.74
N PHE A 47 -9.81 -0.77 -2.53
CA PHE A 47 -8.85 -0.49 -1.47
C PHE A 47 -8.05 0.77 -1.75
N GLN A 48 -7.61 0.97 -2.99
CA GLN A 48 -6.94 2.20 -3.43
C GLN A 48 -7.84 3.41 -3.30
N ALA A 49 -9.14 3.30 -3.62
CA ALA A 49 -10.12 4.37 -3.38
C ALA A 49 -10.34 4.64 -1.89
N LEU A 50 -10.34 3.61 -1.03
CA LEU A 50 -10.43 3.80 0.43
C LEU A 50 -9.19 4.53 0.99
N ILE A 51 -8.00 4.27 0.45
CA ILE A 51 -6.77 4.99 0.85
C ILE A 51 -6.75 6.40 0.24
N GLY A 52 -7.17 6.55 -1.02
CA GLY A 52 -7.18 7.80 -1.77
C GLY A 52 -8.28 8.80 -1.35
N THR A 53 -9.45 8.32 -0.92
CA THR A 53 -10.50 9.18 -0.35
C THR A 53 -10.07 9.79 0.99
N ILE A 54 -9.22 9.10 1.76
CA ILE A 54 -8.57 9.67 2.95
C ILE A 54 -7.58 10.79 2.56
N THR A 55 -7.03 10.79 1.34
CA THR A 55 -6.15 11.86 0.84
C THR A 55 -6.90 13.08 0.30
N SER A 56 -8.10 12.93 -0.26
CA SER A 56 -8.92 14.06 -0.74
C SER A 56 -9.68 14.80 0.37
N LEU A 57 -9.67 14.26 1.61
CA LEU A 57 -10.30 14.87 2.78
C LEU A 57 -9.31 15.66 3.66
N SER A 58 -8.07 15.87 3.21
CA SER A 58 -7.11 16.70 3.94
C SER A 58 -7.26 18.16 3.54
N PRO A 59 -7.39 19.10 4.50
CA PRO A 59 -7.40 20.53 4.18
C PRO A 59 -6.08 20.93 3.52
N GLU A 60 -6.20 21.83 2.54
CA GLU A 60 -5.09 22.41 1.77
C GLU A 60 -4.00 22.97 2.70
N PRO A 61 -2.72 22.79 2.37
CA PRO A 61 -1.60 23.27 3.19
C PRO A 61 -1.45 24.80 3.25
N HIS A 62 -2.34 25.57 2.62
CA HIS A 62 -2.27 27.03 2.60
C HIS A 62 -2.64 27.72 3.92
N ASP A 63 -3.20 27.00 4.91
CA ASP A 63 -3.69 27.60 6.16
C ASP A 63 -2.75 27.41 7.38
N LEU A 64 -1.53 26.88 7.21
CA LEU A 64 -0.66 26.49 8.33
C LEU A 64 0.72 27.19 8.39
N GLU A 65 0.96 28.24 7.60
CA GLU A 65 2.22 29.02 7.63
C GLU A 65 2.09 30.42 8.27
N ALA A 66 1.20 30.58 9.26
CA ALA A 66 1.12 31.79 10.08
C ALA A 66 1.06 31.47 11.58
N GLU A 67 2.19 31.00 12.14
CA GLU A 67 2.76 31.38 13.45
C GLU A 67 4.02 30.56 13.76
#